data_AF-A0A3M6VBB9-F1
#
_entry.id   AF-A0A3M6VBB9-F1
#
_cell.length_a   1.000
_cell.length_b   1.000
_cell.length_c   1.000
_cell.angle_alpha   90.00
_cell.angle_beta   90.00
_cell.angle_gamma   90.00
#
_symmetry.space_group_name_H-M   'P 1'
#
loop_
_entity.id
_entity.type
_entity.pdbx_description
1 polymer ?
#
loop_
_entity_poly.entity_id
_entity_poly.type
_entity_poly.pdbx_seq_one_letter_code
_entity_poly.pdbx_strand_id
1 'polypeptide(L)'
;MGDCLQEFNAKHNVNATVTQLRAKFRYLQDQFFRVRGEKIDATKDSEKVVVYPRYWELLLEHFENEEPQRHASVDRDDTRPISNDSQIPSMPVRRRKNSLEVATIQQNQQSVVSSNADAVCGIAEKLEVIHTTQREMARFLDSIKESMDLSNEAIRGLQQRLNQSNQVNATLLEFLQR
;
A
#
# COMPACT_ATOMS: atom_id res chain seq x y z
N MET A 1 -13.25 36.09 -12.66
CA MET A 1 -12.91 34.66 -12.45
C MET A 1 -11.46 34.32 -12.81
N GLY A 2 -10.80 34.98 -13.77
CA GLY A 2 -9.39 34.73 -14.10
C GLY A 2 -8.43 35.06 -12.94
N ASP A 3 -8.65 36.19 -12.26
CA ASP A 3 -7.75 36.68 -11.21
C ASP A 3 -7.72 35.77 -9.97
N CYS A 4 -8.87 35.22 -9.56
CA CYS A 4 -8.97 34.32 -8.41
C CYS A 4 -8.21 33.00 -8.61
N LEU A 5 -8.25 32.43 -9.82
CA LEU A 5 -7.50 31.21 -10.13
C LEU A 5 -6.00 31.48 -10.16
N GLN A 6 -5.61 32.63 -10.70
CA GLN A 6 -4.22 33.03 -10.79
C GLN A 6 -3.62 33.29 -9.39
N GLU A 7 -4.40 33.92 -8.50
CA GLU A 7 -4.03 34.11 -7.09
C GLU A 7 -3.91 32.77 -6.35
N PHE A 8 -4.86 31.85 -6.54
CA PHE A 8 -4.79 30.50 -5.96
C PHE A 8 -3.52 29.77 -6.42
N ASN A 9 -3.26 29.76 -7.72
CA ASN A 9 -2.09 29.11 -8.31
C ASN A 9 -0.78 29.73 -7.78
N ALA A 10 -0.72 31.06 -7.68
CA ALA A 10 0.44 31.76 -7.13
C ALA A 10 0.65 31.48 -5.64
N LYS A 11 -0.42 31.53 -4.83
CA LYS A 11 -0.36 31.32 -3.37
C LYS A 11 0.02 29.88 -3.00
N HIS A 12 -0.46 28.91 -3.78
CA HIS A 12 -0.22 27.48 -3.52
C HIS A 12 0.92 26.89 -4.33
N ASN A 13 1.59 27.71 -5.15
CA ASN A 13 2.66 27.29 -6.05
C ASN A 13 2.26 26.06 -6.90
N VAL A 14 1.05 26.12 -7.46
CA VAL A 14 0.48 25.09 -8.33
C VAL A 14 0.01 25.72 -9.63
N ASN A 15 -0.03 24.93 -10.71
CA ASN A 15 -0.59 25.37 -11.99
C ASN A 15 -1.84 24.55 -12.31
N ALA A 16 -2.93 24.83 -11.60
CA ALA A 16 -4.20 24.14 -11.75
C ALA A 16 -5.16 24.93 -12.64
N THR A 17 -5.96 24.21 -13.42
CA THR A 17 -7.10 24.77 -14.16
C THR A 17 -8.38 24.69 -13.34
N VAL A 18 -9.36 25.56 -13.61
CA VAL A 18 -10.69 25.49 -12.97
C VAL A 18 -11.32 24.10 -13.10
N THR A 19 -11.16 23.45 -14.26
CA THR A 19 -11.67 22.09 -14.49
C THR A 19 -11.03 21.07 -13.57
N GLN A 20 -9.70 21.13 -13.37
CA GLN A 20 -9.00 20.25 -12.43
C GLN A 20 -9.42 20.50 -10.99
N LEU A 21 -9.57 21.76 -10.59
CA LEU A 21 -10.04 22.12 -9.25
C LEU A 21 -11.47 21.61 -8.99
N ARG A 22 -12.39 21.78 -9.95
CA ARG A 22 -13.76 21.23 -9.87
C ARG A 22 -13.77 19.71 -9.83
N ALA A 23 -12.93 19.05 -10.63
CA ALA A 23 -12.80 17.59 -10.59
C ALA A 23 -12.29 17.12 -9.23
N LYS A 24 -11.30 17.82 -8.67
CA LYS A 24 -10.77 17.51 -7.34
C LYS A 24 -11.81 17.72 -6.23
N PHE A 25 -12.61 18.78 -6.32
CA PHE A 25 -13.71 19.04 -5.39
C PHE A 25 -14.74 17.90 -5.39
N ARG A 26 -15.24 17.52 -6.57
CA ARG A 26 -16.17 16.38 -6.70
C ARG A 26 -15.59 15.09 -6.13
N TYR A 27 -14.32 14.82 -6.41
CA TYR A 27 -13.64 13.67 -5.82
C TYR A 27 -13.64 13.73 -4.28
N LEU A 28 -13.31 14.87 -3.68
CA LEU A 28 -13.31 15.02 -2.22
C LEU A 28 -14.71 14.84 -1.61
N GLN A 29 -15.72 15.37 -2.28
CA GLN A 29 -17.13 15.22 -1.92
C GLN A 29 -17.56 13.74 -1.99
N ASP A 30 -17.20 13.02 -3.06
CA ASP A 30 -17.47 11.58 -3.19
C ASP A 30 -16.76 10.75 -2.09
N GLN A 31 -15.50 11.08 -1.78
CA GLN A 31 -14.77 10.43 -0.69
C GLN A 31 -15.49 10.64 0.65
N PHE A 32 -15.98 11.86 0.90
CA PHE A 32 -16.71 12.19 2.12
C PHE A 32 -17.96 11.31 2.27
N PHE A 33 -18.81 11.29 1.25
CA PHE A 33 -20.04 10.51 1.28
C PHE A 33 -19.80 9.00 1.33
N ARG A 34 -18.75 8.49 0.67
CA ARG A 34 -18.39 7.08 0.77
C ARG A 34 -18.02 6.69 2.20
N VAL A 35 -17.13 7.43 2.85
CA VAL A 35 -16.70 7.14 4.23
C VAL A 35 -17.86 7.32 5.21
N ARG A 36 -18.76 8.29 4.97
CA ARG A 36 -20.01 8.45 5.75
C ARG A 36 -20.92 7.21 5.61
N GLY A 37 -21.05 6.67 4.40
CA GLY A 37 -21.76 5.42 4.13
C GLY A 37 -21.12 4.22 4.83
N GLU A 38 -19.80 4.07 4.71
CA GLU A 38 -19.03 3.03 5.39
C GLU A 38 -19.21 3.10 6.91
N LYS A 39 -19.26 4.32 7.49
CA LYS A 39 -19.57 4.55 8.91
C LYS A 39 -20.95 4.02 9.28
N ILE A 40 -21.97 4.31 8.48
CA ILE A 40 -23.33 3.80 8.72
C ILE A 40 -23.35 2.27 8.64
N ASP A 41 -22.66 1.67 7.67
CA ASP A 41 -22.59 0.21 7.57
C ASP A 41 -21.86 -0.43 8.76
N ALA A 42 -20.78 0.20 9.24
CA ALA A 42 -20.05 -0.27 10.42
C ALA A 42 -20.86 -0.19 11.71
N THR A 43 -21.90 0.66 11.77
CA THR A 43 -22.86 0.60 12.89
C THR A 43 -23.77 -0.64 12.83
N LYS A 44 -23.92 -1.25 11.65
CA LYS A 44 -24.74 -2.46 11.45
C LYS A 44 -23.93 -3.74 11.54
N ASP A 45 -22.63 -3.68 11.24
CA ASP A 45 -21.69 -4.80 11.29
C ASP A 45 -20.51 -4.46 12.20
N SER A 46 -20.45 -5.09 13.37
CA SER A 46 -19.44 -4.84 14.39
C SER A 46 -18.02 -5.25 13.99
N GLU A 47 -17.86 -6.05 12.94
CA GLU A 47 -16.53 -6.43 12.44
C GLU A 47 -15.99 -5.42 11.41
N LYS A 48 -16.84 -4.52 10.90
CA LYS A 48 -16.45 -3.55 9.89
C LYS A 48 -15.76 -2.33 10.54
N VAL A 49 -14.51 -2.10 10.15
CA VAL A 49 -13.72 -0.95 10.59
C VAL A 49 -13.76 0.15 9.53
N VAL A 50 -14.05 1.38 9.96
CA VAL A 50 -14.06 2.57 9.09
C VAL A 50 -12.71 3.25 9.19
N VAL A 51 -12.07 3.50 8.04
CA VAL A 51 -10.80 4.22 7.98
C VAL A 51 -11.05 5.64 7.51
N TYR A 52 -10.78 6.61 8.39
CA TYR A 52 -10.95 8.03 8.08
C TYR A 52 -9.73 8.59 7.33
N PRO A 53 -9.93 9.32 6.21
CA PRO A 53 -8.86 10.08 5.57
C PRO A 53 -8.24 11.11 6.52
N ARG A 54 -6.96 11.45 6.33
CA ARG A 54 -6.27 12.41 7.25
C ARG A 54 -6.88 13.81 7.27
N TYR A 55 -7.57 14.20 6.21
CA TYR A 55 -8.25 15.49 6.09
C TYR A 55 -9.75 15.35 6.42
N TRP A 56 -10.15 14.30 7.13
CA TRP A 56 -11.56 14.03 7.46
C TRP A 56 -12.22 15.16 8.25
N GLU A 57 -11.54 15.73 9.24
CA GLU A 57 -12.06 16.86 10.02
C GLU A 57 -12.39 18.08 9.15
N LEU A 58 -11.53 18.32 8.16
CA LEU A 58 -11.74 19.38 7.18
C LEU A 58 -12.92 19.08 6.26
N LEU A 59 -13.09 17.81 5.85
CA LEU A 59 -14.27 17.41 5.09
C LEU A 59 -15.55 17.54 5.91
N LEU A 60 -15.52 17.22 7.21
CA LEU A 60 -16.67 17.41 8.10
C LEU A 60 -17.08 18.88 8.13
N GLU A 61 -16.15 19.79 8.42
CA GLU A 61 -16.45 21.23 8.43
C GLU A 61 -17.10 21.72 7.13
N HIS A 62 -16.71 21.15 5.98
CA HIS A 62 -17.16 21.60 4.67
C HIS A 62 -18.42 20.89 4.15
N PHE A 63 -18.61 19.61 4.49
CA PHE A 63 -19.65 18.75 3.90
C PHE A 63 -20.63 18.16 4.93
N GLU A 64 -20.44 18.39 6.24
CA GLU A 64 -21.30 17.82 7.29
C GLU A 64 -22.78 18.18 7.08
N ASN A 65 -23.04 19.41 6.64
CA ASN A 65 -24.37 19.94 6.37
C ASN A 65 -24.88 19.68 4.95
N GLU A 66 -24.06 19.15 4.04
CA GLU A 66 -24.52 18.76 2.71
C GLU A 66 -25.20 17.39 2.78
N GLU A 67 -26.46 17.35 2.33
CA GLU A 67 -27.05 16.08 1.91
C GLU A 67 -26.39 15.63 0.61
N PRO A 68 -26.22 14.31 0.38
CA PRO A 68 -25.73 13.83 -0.89
C PRO A 68 -26.68 14.32 -1.99
N GLN A 69 -26.25 15.33 -2.74
CA GLN A 69 -26.91 15.72 -3.98
C GLN A 69 -26.74 14.54 -4.94
N ARG A 70 -27.66 13.59 -4.82
CA ARG A 70 -27.98 12.68 -5.91
C ARG A 70 -28.45 13.59 -7.02
N HIS A 71 -27.52 13.99 -7.89
CA HIS A 71 -27.88 14.58 -9.16
C HIS A 71 -28.77 13.55 -9.85
N ALA A 72 -30.07 13.74 -9.69
CA ALA A 72 -31.08 13.10 -10.49
C ALA A 72 -30.77 13.52 -11.92
N SER A 73 -30.05 12.68 -12.65
CA SER A 73 -30.20 12.61 -14.09
C SER A 73 -31.65 12.22 -14.35
N VAL A 74 -32.52 13.23 -14.40
CA VAL A 74 -33.73 13.16 -15.20
C VAL A 74 -33.26 13.17 -16.63
N ASP A 75 -33.20 12.00 -17.27
CA ASP A 75 -33.92 11.84 -18.53
C ASP A 75 -34.34 10.39 -18.74
N ARG A 76 -35.46 10.28 -19.43
CA ARG A 76 -36.41 9.18 -19.52
C ARG A 76 -35.88 7.92 -20.21
N ASP A 77 -36.17 6.78 -19.58
CA ASP A 77 -36.99 5.69 -20.13
C ASP A 77 -36.99 5.53 -21.67
N ASP A 78 -36.34 4.48 -22.20
CA ASP A 78 -37.09 3.40 -22.86
C ASP A 78 -36.24 2.12 -23.15
N THR A 79 -36.86 0.98 -22.87
CA THR A 79 -36.78 -0.33 -23.55
C THR A 79 -35.51 -1.22 -23.54
N ARG A 80 -35.52 -2.15 -22.56
CA ARG A 80 -35.44 -3.64 -22.69
C ARG A 80 -34.11 -4.42 -22.68
N PRO A 81 -34.17 -5.69 -22.20
CA PRO A 81 -33.04 -6.43 -21.65
C PRO A 81 -32.43 -7.40 -22.68
N ILE A 82 -31.12 -7.57 -22.61
CA ILE A 82 -30.46 -8.72 -23.23
C ILE A 82 -29.53 -9.33 -22.18
N SER A 83 -30.01 -10.47 -21.66
CA SER A 83 -29.19 -11.48 -21.00
C SER A 83 -27.98 -11.81 -21.85
N ASN A 84 -26.81 -11.98 -21.24
CA ASN A 84 -25.89 -13.02 -21.68
C ASN A 84 -24.98 -13.43 -20.54
N ASP A 85 -25.03 -14.73 -20.27
CA ASP A 85 -24.14 -15.51 -19.44
C ASP A 85 -22.67 -15.14 -19.67
N SER A 86 -21.93 -15.04 -18.58
CA SER A 86 -20.49 -15.31 -18.62
C SER A 86 -20.14 -16.23 -17.47
N GLN A 87 -20.17 -17.51 -17.83
CA GLN A 87 -19.59 -18.64 -17.13
C GLN A 87 -18.21 -18.31 -16.60
N ILE A 88 -18.03 -18.41 -15.28
CA ILE A 88 -16.73 -18.62 -14.67
C ILE A 88 -16.45 -20.12 -14.77
N PRO A 89 -15.38 -20.57 -15.46
CA PRO A 89 -15.03 -21.98 -15.47
C PRO A 89 -14.40 -22.35 -14.12
N SER A 90 -15.12 -23.22 -13.41
CA SER A 90 -14.58 -24.02 -12.33
C SER A 90 -13.71 -25.15 -12.92
N MET A 91 -12.51 -25.34 -12.35
CA MET A 91 -11.81 -26.62 -12.43
C MET A 91 -11.30 -27.01 -11.03
N PRO A 92 -11.56 -28.26 -10.60
CA PRO A 92 -11.02 -28.82 -9.37
C PRO A 92 -9.57 -29.26 -9.61
N VAL A 93 -8.85 -29.69 -8.55
CA VAL A 93 -8.01 -30.91 -8.53
C VAL A 93 -6.88 -30.86 -7.47
N ARG A 94 -7.02 -31.80 -6.52
CA ARG A 94 -6.02 -32.66 -5.85
C ARG A 94 -4.96 -32.05 -4.90
N ARG A 95 -5.32 -32.18 -3.62
CA ARG A 95 -4.60 -32.95 -2.57
C ARG A 95 -3.56 -33.94 -3.11
N ARG A 96 -2.27 -33.75 -2.76
CA ARG A 96 -1.28 -34.83 -2.58
C ARG A 96 -0.31 -34.49 -1.45
N LYS A 97 -0.35 -35.34 -0.41
CA LYS A 97 0.70 -35.54 0.59
C LYS A 97 1.87 -36.22 -0.13
N ASN A 98 3.09 -35.71 -0.01
CA ASN A 98 4.34 -36.45 -0.25
C ASN A 98 5.30 -36.03 0.88
N SER A 99 5.56 -36.88 1.87
CA SER A 99 6.45 -38.06 1.87
C SER A 99 7.87 -37.64 2.22
N LEU A 100 8.19 -37.86 3.50
CA LEU A 100 9.48 -37.74 4.13
C LEU A 100 10.36 -38.89 3.61
N GLU A 101 11.34 -38.61 2.76
CA GLU A 101 12.37 -39.58 2.40
C GLU A 101 13.56 -39.43 3.34
N VAL A 102 13.67 -40.43 4.22
CA VAL A 102 14.80 -40.68 5.10
C VAL A 102 15.96 -41.16 4.23
N ALA A 103 16.96 -40.30 4.04
CA ALA A 103 18.20 -40.69 3.39
C ALA A 103 19.02 -41.60 4.32
N THR A 104 19.30 -42.78 3.80
CA THR A 104 20.13 -43.86 4.31
C THR A 104 21.54 -43.39 4.67
N ILE A 105 21.96 -43.57 5.92
CA ILE A 105 23.39 -43.54 6.29
C ILE A 105 23.84 -44.98 6.50
N GLN A 106 24.49 -45.53 5.48
CA GLN A 106 25.19 -46.81 5.52
C GLN A 106 26.52 -46.58 6.22
N GLN A 107 26.58 -46.96 7.50
CA GLN A 107 27.76 -46.86 8.34
C GLN A 107 28.69 -48.05 8.05
N ASN A 108 29.70 -47.85 7.20
CA ASN A 108 30.78 -48.82 7.01
C ASN A 108 31.95 -48.49 7.96
N GLN A 109 32.47 -49.52 8.59
CA GLN A 109 33.48 -49.46 9.64
C GLN A 109 34.90 -49.44 9.07
N GLN A 110 35.83 -48.99 9.94
CA GLN A 110 37.27 -49.25 9.96
C GLN A 110 38.17 -48.50 8.97
N SER A 111 38.97 -47.57 9.51
CA SER A 111 40.40 -47.83 9.70
C SER A 111 41.03 -46.72 10.55
N VAL A 112 41.51 -47.10 11.74
CA VAL A 112 42.35 -46.27 12.61
C VAL A 112 43.78 -46.47 12.13
N VAL A 113 44.40 -45.44 11.56
CA VAL A 113 45.80 -44.99 11.75
C VAL A 113 46.11 -43.98 10.62
N SER A 114 45.79 -42.71 10.85
CA SER A 114 46.42 -41.48 10.28
C SER A 114 45.42 -40.34 10.43
N SER A 115 45.40 -39.58 11.53
CA SER A 115 44.36 -38.54 11.65
C SER A 115 44.67 -37.38 12.58
N ASN A 116 45.93 -36.98 12.75
CA ASN A 116 46.21 -35.69 13.40
C ASN A 116 46.39 -34.58 12.36
N ALA A 117 47.03 -34.86 11.21
CA ALA A 117 47.18 -33.88 10.13
C ALA A 117 45.86 -33.65 9.36
N ASP A 118 45.12 -34.71 9.02
CA ASP A 118 43.84 -34.60 8.30
C ASP A 118 42.72 -33.98 9.14
N ALA A 119 42.71 -34.22 10.46
CA ALA A 119 41.77 -33.58 11.37
C ALA A 119 42.06 -32.08 11.55
N VAL A 120 43.34 -31.68 11.61
CA VAL A 120 43.75 -30.27 11.69
C VAL A 120 43.48 -29.54 10.36
N CYS A 121 43.68 -30.18 9.21
CA CYS A 121 43.26 -29.66 7.90
C CYS A 121 41.74 -29.45 7.83
N GLY A 122 40.94 -30.42 8.29
CA GLY A 122 39.48 -30.28 8.32
C GLY A 122 38.98 -29.19 9.29
N ILE A 123 39.72 -28.90 10.37
CA ILE A 123 39.42 -27.79 11.27
C ILE A 123 39.74 -26.44 10.61
N ALA A 124 40.86 -26.34 9.90
CA ALA A 124 41.24 -25.13 9.15
C ALA A 124 40.22 -24.80 8.05
N GLU A 125 39.78 -25.79 7.30
CA GLU A 125 38.73 -25.63 6.27
C GLU A 125 37.40 -25.18 6.88
N LYS A 126 36.98 -25.78 8.01
CA LYS A 126 35.78 -25.35 8.74
C LYS A 126 35.90 -23.91 9.27
N LEU A 127 37.08 -23.51 9.77
CA LEU A 127 37.34 -22.13 10.21
C LEU A 127 37.27 -21.14 9.05
N GLU A 128 37.80 -21.51 7.89
CA GLU A 128 37.73 -20.68 6.69
C GLU A 128 36.29 -20.52 6.20
N VAL A 129 35.49 -21.59 6.20
CA VAL A 129 34.05 -21.52 5.91
C VAL A 129 33.34 -20.59 6.89
N ILE A 130 33.58 -20.72 8.20
CA ILE A 130 32.97 -19.86 9.22
C ILE A 130 33.35 -18.39 8.99
N HIS A 131 34.62 -18.11 8.73
CA HIS A 131 35.11 -16.75 8.51
C HIS A 131 34.54 -16.14 7.21
N THR A 132 34.32 -16.97 6.19
CA THR A 132 33.70 -16.56 4.93
C THR A 132 32.23 -16.21 5.15
N THR A 133 31.48 -17.07 5.85
CA THR A 133 30.09 -16.81 6.23
C THR A 133 29.95 -15.57 7.11
N GLN A 134 30.85 -15.35 8.07
CA GLN A 134 30.86 -14.14 8.90
C GLN A 134 31.07 -12.87 8.07
N ARG A 135 31.96 -12.93 7.07
CA ARG A 135 32.19 -11.82 6.14
C ARG A 135 30.96 -11.55 5.26
N GLU A 136 30.28 -12.59 4.81
CA GLU A 136 29.03 -12.45 4.06
C GLU A 136 27.91 -11.86 4.92
N MET A 137 27.77 -12.30 6.17
CA MET A 137 26.82 -11.73 7.12
C MET A 137 27.09 -10.23 7.37
N ALA A 138 28.35 -9.82 7.51
CA ALA A 138 28.69 -8.40 7.66
C ALA A 138 28.24 -7.57 6.45
N ARG A 139 28.54 -8.03 5.23
CA ARG A 139 28.11 -7.35 3.98
C ARG A 139 26.60 -7.32 3.84
N PHE A 140 25.91 -8.39 4.24
CA PHE A 140 24.46 -8.45 4.20
C PHE A 140 23.83 -7.46 5.19
N LEU A 141 24.35 -7.36 6.41
CA LEU A 141 23.90 -6.39 7.41
C LEU A 141 24.11 -4.95 6.93
N ASP A 142 25.24 -4.66 6.28
CA ASP A 142 25.49 -3.34 5.68
C ASP A 142 24.48 -3.04 4.56
N SER A 143 24.18 -4.01 3.71
CA SER A 143 23.16 -3.86 2.65
C SER A 143 21.76 -3.63 3.22
N ILE A 144 21.38 -4.33 4.30
CA ILE A 144 20.12 -4.08 5.00
C ILE A 144 20.08 -2.68 5.57
N LYS A 145 21.17 -2.25 6.21
CA LYS A 145 21.26 -0.92 6.82
C LYS A 145 21.07 0.17 5.77
N GLU A 146 21.77 0.08 4.64
CA GLU A 146 21.62 1.02 3.52
C GLU A 146 20.19 1.04 2.97
N SER A 147 19.59 -0.15 2.78
CA SER A 147 18.20 -0.28 2.34
C SER A 147 17.22 0.37 3.32
N MET A 148 17.46 0.22 4.64
CA MET A 148 16.64 0.81 5.69
C MET A 148 16.79 2.34 5.72
N ASP A 149 18.01 2.86 5.56
CA ASP A 149 18.26 4.31 5.52
C ASP A 149 17.57 4.94 4.30
N LEU A 150 17.67 4.31 3.13
CA LEU A 150 16.95 4.74 1.92
C LEU A 150 15.42 4.71 2.12
N SER A 151 14.91 3.65 2.75
CA SER A 151 13.48 3.52 3.05
C SER A 151 13.00 4.63 3.99
N ASN A 152 13.75 4.90 5.05
CA ASN A 152 13.43 5.96 6.01
C ASN A 152 13.37 7.34 5.35
N GLU A 153 14.32 7.63 4.45
CA GLU A 153 14.34 8.89 3.72
C GLU A 153 13.16 9.00 2.74
N ALA A 154 12.83 7.92 2.03
CA ALA A 154 11.65 7.88 1.15
C ALA A 154 10.34 8.11 1.93
N ILE A 155 10.22 7.52 3.12
CA ILE A 155 9.05 7.69 4.00
C ILE A 155 8.94 9.16 4.44
N ARG A 156 10.04 9.80 4.83
CA ARG A 156 10.07 11.22 5.18
C ARG A 156 9.62 12.11 4.01
N GLY A 157 10.17 11.88 2.81
CA GLY A 157 9.78 12.61 1.61
C GLY A 157 8.31 12.43 1.24
N LEU A 158 7.76 11.23 1.42
CA LEU A 158 6.33 10.96 1.24
C LEU A 158 5.48 11.72 2.26
N GLN A 159 5.87 11.73 3.53
CA GLN A 159 5.16 12.48 4.58
C GLN A 159 5.12 13.98 4.28
N GLN A 160 6.22 14.56 3.82
CA GLN A 160 6.28 15.97 3.45
C GLN A 160 5.33 16.29 2.28
N ARG A 161 5.35 15.48 1.21
CA ARG A 161 4.45 15.64 0.06
C ARG A 161 2.99 15.47 0.44
N LEU A 162 2.69 14.53 1.34
CA LEU A 162 1.33 14.32 1.84
C LEU A 162 0.84 15.54 2.62
N ASN A 163 1.68 16.12 3.49
CA ASN A 163 1.33 17.34 4.24
C ASN A 163 1.12 18.53 3.31
N GLN A 164 1.98 18.72 2.31
CA GLN A 164 1.78 19.75 1.28
C GLN A 164 0.46 19.55 0.54
N SER A 165 0.13 18.32 0.14
CA SER A 165 -1.15 18.04 -0.52
C SER A 165 -2.35 18.32 0.37
N ASN A 166 -2.26 18.03 1.67
CA ASN A 166 -3.34 18.35 2.61
C ASN A 166 -3.53 19.86 2.75
N GLN A 167 -2.44 20.62 2.81
CA GLN A 167 -2.49 22.09 2.86
C GLN A 167 -3.16 22.66 1.60
N VAL A 168 -2.79 22.17 0.41
CA VAL A 168 -3.42 22.60 -0.86
C VAL A 168 -4.90 22.23 -0.91
N ASN A 169 -5.28 21.05 -0.39
CA ASN A 169 -6.69 20.67 -0.33
C ASN A 169 -7.48 21.60 0.61
N ALA A 170 -6.92 21.98 1.75
CA ALA A 170 -7.57 22.91 2.67
C ALA A 170 -7.84 24.26 2.05
N THR A 171 -6.85 24.80 1.37
CA THR A 171 -6.95 26.12 0.77
C THR A 171 -7.84 26.11 -0.47
N LEU A 172 -7.92 24.98 -1.19
CA LEU A 172 -8.89 24.80 -2.27
C LEU A 172 -10.33 24.80 -1.75
N LEU A 173 -10.57 24.13 -0.62
CA LEU A 173 -11.89 24.10 0.00
C LEU A 173 -12.31 25.50 0.48
N GLU A 174 -11.43 26.23 1.16
CA GLU A 174 -11.65 27.65 1.52
C GLU A 174 -11.93 28.54 0.29
N PHE A 175 -11.22 28.29 -0.81
CA PHE A 175 -11.38 29.07 -2.04
C PHE A 175 -12.74 28.87 -2.68
N LEU A 176 -13.23 27.62 -2.74
CA LEU A 176 -14.51 27.29 -3.36
C LEU A 176 -15.72 27.71 -2.52
N GLN A 177 -15.52 28.04 -1.24
CA GLN A 177 -16.56 28.60 -0.38
C GLN A 177 -16.79 30.11 -0.58
N ARG A 178 -15.85 30.82 -1.21
CA ARG A 178 -16.00 32.26 -1.54
C ARG A 178 -16.69 32.46 -2.87
#